data_AF-A0A3D3JVI5-F1
#
_entry.id   AF-A0A3D3JVI5-F1
#
_cell.length_a   1.000
_cell.length_b   1.000
_cell.length_c   1.000
_cell.angle_alpha   90.00
_cell.angle_beta   90.00
_cell.angle_gamma   90.00
#
_symmetry.space_group_name_H-M   'P 1'
#
loop_
_entity.id
_entity.type
_entity.pdbx_description
1 polymer ?
#
loop_
_entity_poly.entity_id
_entity_poly.type
_entity_poly.pdbx_seq_one_letter_code
_entity_poly.pdbx_strand_id
1 'polypeptide(L)'
;MFDDVPKMPHDFDMKQGRCLVSFFNPDCEHCKEMAYELGEIYRETEADMAIYFVFFGEADLVEDFFLETETECPYLIADFDTFFDFINTSPPELYLLRDGQAQKRWNSDSFDAAKVAEILSAAK
;
A
#
# COMPACT_ATOMS: atom_id res chain seq x y z
N MET A 1 -15.95 11.55 9.18
CA MET A 1 -14.95 12.65 9.26
C MET A 1 -13.69 12.06 8.70
N PHE A 2 -13.34 12.39 7.45
CA PHE A 2 -12.12 11.92 6.79
C PHE A 2 -10.92 12.82 7.13
N ASP A 3 -11.13 13.84 7.96
CA ASP A 3 -10.12 14.85 8.31
C ASP A 3 -8.98 14.29 9.17
N ASP A 4 -9.22 13.17 9.87
CA ASP A 4 -8.24 12.50 10.74
C ASP A 4 -7.50 11.33 10.03
N VAL A 5 -7.88 11.02 8.78
CA VAL A 5 -7.23 9.97 7.99
C VAL A 5 -5.91 10.52 7.43
N PRO A 6 -4.77 9.83 7.62
CA PRO A 6 -3.50 10.26 7.07
C PRO A 6 -3.55 10.23 5.54
N LYS A 7 -3.25 11.37 4.92
CA LYS A 7 -2.99 11.44 3.49
C LYS A 7 -1.56 11.02 3.23
N MET A 8 -1.42 9.89 2.55
CA MET A 8 -0.10 9.34 2.20
C MET A 8 0.48 10.12 1.00
N PRO A 9 1.82 10.23 0.86
CA PRO A 9 2.45 11.13 -0.11
C PRO A 9 2.22 10.62 -1.54
N HIS A 10 1.92 11.54 -2.46
CA HIS A 10 1.73 11.25 -3.88
C HIS A 10 2.91 11.70 -4.77
N ASP A 11 3.75 12.62 -4.30
CA ASP A 11 4.74 13.27 -5.17
C ASP A 11 5.99 12.40 -5.35
N PHE A 12 5.87 11.30 -6.11
CA PHE A 12 7.01 10.43 -6.38
C PHE A 12 6.91 9.66 -7.71
N ASP A 13 7.96 9.74 -8.52
CA ASP A 13 8.07 8.87 -9.70
C ASP A 13 8.46 7.46 -9.26
N MET A 14 7.58 6.47 -9.45
CA MET A 14 7.88 5.07 -9.14
C MET A 14 9.15 4.54 -9.83
N LYS A 15 9.63 5.22 -10.89
CA LYS A 15 10.88 4.91 -11.59
C LYS A 15 12.13 5.53 -10.98
N GLN A 16 12.02 6.43 -10.00
CA GLN A 16 13.16 7.12 -9.39
C GLN A 16 13.03 7.17 -7.88
N GLY A 17 14.00 6.62 -7.16
CA GLY A 17 14.09 6.53 -5.69
C GLY A 17 13.15 5.49 -5.07
N ARG A 18 12.77 5.63 -3.78
CA ARG A 18 12.03 4.62 -3.01
C ARG A 18 10.55 4.93 -2.84
N CYS A 19 9.69 3.93 -3.10
CA CYS A 19 8.27 3.96 -2.74
C CYS A 19 7.77 2.58 -2.32
N LEU A 20 6.62 2.56 -1.64
CA LEU A 20 5.86 1.34 -1.40
C LEU A 20 4.69 1.24 -2.39
N VAL A 21 4.43 0.02 -2.85
CA VAL A 21 3.28 -0.28 -3.71
C VAL A 21 2.56 -1.51 -3.16
N SER A 22 1.29 -1.34 -2.80
CA SER A 22 0.44 -2.42 -2.34
C SER A 22 -0.53 -2.85 -3.42
N PHE A 23 -0.80 -4.15 -3.51
CA PHE A 23 -1.77 -4.76 -4.39
C PHE A 23 -2.88 -5.36 -3.54
N PHE A 24 -4.07 -4.79 -3.63
CA PHE A 24 -5.21 -5.13 -2.78
C PHE A 24 -6.45 -5.47 -3.59
N ASN A 25 -7.30 -6.30 -3.00
CA ASN A 25 -8.70 -6.42 -3.39
C ASN A 25 -9.54 -5.74 -2.29
N PRO A 26 -10.40 -4.75 -2.62
CA PRO A 26 -11.21 -4.04 -1.64
C PRO A 26 -12.09 -4.93 -0.75
N ASP A 27 -12.53 -6.10 -1.24
CA ASP A 27 -13.41 -7.03 -0.50
C ASP A 27 -12.62 -8.08 0.31
N CYS A 28 -11.29 -8.03 0.30
CA CYS A 28 -10.44 -9.02 0.96
C CYS A 28 -10.07 -8.60 2.39
N GLU A 29 -10.47 -9.39 3.39
CA GLU A 29 -10.18 -9.17 4.81
C GLU A 29 -8.67 -8.98 5.10
N HIS A 30 -7.82 -9.85 4.56
CA HIS A 30 -6.36 -9.72 4.72
C HIS A 30 -5.79 -8.44 4.08
N CYS A 31 -6.42 -7.93 3.00
CA CYS A 31 -6.01 -6.66 2.39
C CYS A 31 -6.36 -5.49 3.31
N LYS A 32 -7.55 -5.52 3.92
CA LYS A 32 -7.99 -4.51 4.87
C LYS A 32 -7.09 -4.48 6.10
N GLU A 33 -6.77 -5.64 6.66
CA GLU A 33 -5.85 -5.76 7.81
C GLU A 33 -4.47 -5.16 7.50
N MET A 34 -3.84 -5.56 6.37
CA MET A 34 -2.54 -5.02 5.97
C MET A 34 -2.59 -3.51 5.69
N ALA A 35 -3.65 -3.00 5.05
CA ALA A 35 -3.79 -1.57 4.80
C ALA A 35 -3.96 -0.77 6.09
N TYR A 36 -4.74 -1.27 7.06
CA TYR A 36 -4.89 -0.65 8.37
C TYR A 36 -3.55 -0.55 9.10
N GLU A 37 -2.77 -1.63 9.14
CA GLU A 37 -1.43 -1.62 9.75
C GLU A 37 -0.48 -0.64 9.04
N LEU A 38 -0.55 -0.53 7.70
CA LEU A 38 0.23 0.48 6.96
C LEU A 38 -0.18 1.91 7.33
N GLY A 39 -1.48 2.16 7.52
CA GLY A 39 -2.01 3.44 7.98
C GLY A 39 -1.45 3.83 9.35
N GLU A 40 -1.48 2.91 10.31
CA GLU A 40 -0.93 3.11 11.65
C GLU A 40 0.56 3.40 11.61
N ILE A 41 1.35 2.58 10.91
CA ILE A 41 2.80 2.79 10.79
C ILE A 41 3.11 4.16 10.19
N TYR A 42 2.35 4.57 9.17
CA TYR A 42 2.57 5.85 8.52
C TYR A 42 2.27 7.03 9.46
N ARG A 43 1.17 6.96 10.23
CA ARG A 43 0.85 7.96 11.27
C ARG A 43 1.94 8.05 12.34
N GLU A 44 2.42 6.92 12.82
CA GLU A 44 3.42 6.87 13.91
C GLU A 44 4.80 7.35 13.46
N THR A 45 5.19 7.04 12.22
CA THR A 45 6.54 7.34 11.71
C THR A 45 6.66 8.74 11.10
N GLU A 46 5.53 9.38 10.75
CA GLU A 46 5.49 10.60 9.94
C GLU A 46 6.40 10.48 8.70
N ALA A 47 6.29 9.34 8.00
CA ALA A 47 7.16 9.04 6.87
C ALA A 47 6.86 9.94 5.66
N ASP A 48 7.90 10.30 4.90
CA ASP A 48 7.77 11.07 3.65
C ASP A 48 7.95 10.17 2.40
N MET A 49 7.93 8.84 2.60
CA MET A 49 8.01 7.90 1.49
C MET A 49 6.63 7.75 0.84
N ALA A 50 6.57 7.89 -0.48
CA ALA A 50 5.33 7.68 -1.23
C ALA A 50 4.84 6.23 -1.15
N ILE A 51 3.52 6.08 -1.03
CA ILE A 51 2.82 4.81 -0.94
C ILE A 51 1.66 4.83 -1.94
N TYR A 52 1.56 3.79 -2.76
CA TYR A 52 0.55 3.64 -3.80
C TYR A 52 -0.25 2.37 -3.59
N PHE A 53 -1.57 2.43 -3.73
CA PHE A 53 -2.41 1.23 -3.78
C PHE A 53 -2.83 0.93 -5.21
N VAL A 54 -2.70 -0.33 -5.60
CA VAL A 54 -3.23 -0.90 -6.82
C VAL A 54 -4.37 -1.81 -6.40
N PHE A 55 -5.59 -1.49 -6.85
CA PHE A 55 -6.77 -2.29 -6.58
C PHE A 55 -7.12 -3.19 -7.75
N PHE A 56 -7.64 -4.38 -7.45
CA PHE A 56 -8.39 -5.21 -8.38
C PHE A 56 -9.73 -5.60 -7.74
N GLY A 57 -10.83 -5.41 -8.47
CA GLY A 57 -12.18 -5.70 -7.98
C GLY A 57 -13.18 -4.60 -8.33
N GLU A 58 -14.23 -4.49 -7.52
CA GLU A 58 -15.32 -3.53 -7.70
C GLU A 58 -14.89 -2.13 -7.22
N ALA A 59 -15.04 -1.13 -8.08
CA ALA A 59 -14.52 0.22 -7.84
C ALA A 59 -15.28 0.98 -6.75
N ASP A 60 -16.57 0.68 -6.57
CA ASP A 60 -17.44 1.23 -5.54
C ASP A 60 -17.08 0.77 -4.12
N LEU A 61 -16.31 -0.32 -3.97
CA LEU A 61 -15.83 -0.79 -2.68
C LEU A 61 -14.55 -0.08 -2.21
N VAL A 62 -13.90 0.72 -3.06
CA VAL A 62 -12.62 1.40 -2.72
C VAL A 62 -12.81 2.46 -1.64
N GLU A 63 -13.92 3.22 -1.67
CA GLU A 63 -14.20 4.24 -0.67
C GLU A 63 -14.42 3.60 0.72
N ASP A 64 -15.20 2.52 0.78
CA ASP A 64 -15.42 1.75 2.01
C ASP A 64 -14.12 1.12 2.51
N PHE A 65 -13.26 0.62 1.62
CA PHE A 65 -11.93 0.11 2.00
C PHE A 65 -11.10 1.19 2.69
N PHE A 66 -11.02 2.40 2.14
CA PHE A 66 -10.27 3.49 2.76
C PHE A 66 -10.87 3.90 4.12
N LEU A 67 -12.20 3.93 4.22
CA LEU A 67 -12.89 4.22 5.48
C LEU A 67 -12.60 3.17 6.56
N GLU A 68 -12.73 1.89 6.22
CA GLU A 68 -12.51 0.78 7.17
C GLU A 68 -11.06 0.65 7.62
N THR A 69 -10.12 0.94 6.72
CA THR A 69 -8.69 0.81 6.99
C THR A 69 -8.07 2.08 7.56
N GLU A 70 -8.85 3.15 7.67
CA GLU A 70 -8.37 4.48 8.08
C GLU A 70 -7.13 4.91 7.30
N THR A 71 -7.16 4.69 5.98
CA THR A 71 -6.09 5.09 5.04
C THR A 71 -6.65 5.96 3.93
N GLU A 72 -5.80 6.82 3.35
CA GLU A 72 -6.10 7.52 2.10
C GLU A 72 -4.80 7.68 1.32
N CYS A 73 -4.74 7.08 0.14
CA CYS A 73 -3.52 7.14 -0.67
C CYS A 73 -3.83 7.25 -2.17
N PRO A 74 -2.84 7.68 -2.96
CA PRO A 74 -2.88 7.56 -4.40
C PRO A 74 -3.18 6.12 -4.82
N TYR A 75 -4.17 5.93 -5.69
CA TYR A 75 -4.52 4.60 -6.15
C TYR A 75 -4.84 4.53 -7.64
N LEU A 76 -4.77 3.31 -8.16
CA LEU A 76 -5.31 2.94 -9.47
C LEU A 76 -6.08 1.64 -9.34
N ILE A 77 -7.07 1.45 -10.22
CA ILE A 77 -7.79 0.17 -10.35
C ILE A 77 -7.29 -0.49 -11.62
N ALA A 78 -6.67 -1.66 -11.47
CA ALA A 78 -6.13 -2.44 -12.56
C ALA A 78 -7.14 -3.49 -13.05
N ASP A 79 -7.06 -3.85 -14.33
CA ASP A 79 -7.75 -5.04 -14.82
C ASP A 79 -7.07 -6.32 -14.33
N PHE A 80 -7.73 -7.46 -14.54
CA PHE A 80 -7.27 -8.76 -14.05
C PHE A 80 -5.84 -9.08 -14.53
N ASP A 81 -5.59 -8.99 -15.84
CA ASP A 81 -4.30 -9.36 -16.42
C ASP A 81 -3.18 -8.46 -15.88
N THR A 82 -3.40 -7.14 -15.87
CA THR A 82 -2.44 -6.19 -15.33
C THR A 82 -2.16 -6.46 -13.86
N PHE A 83 -3.18 -6.69 -13.05
CA PHE A 83 -3.01 -6.91 -11.61
C PHE A 83 -2.20 -8.18 -11.32
N PHE A 84 -2.58 -9.29 -11.93
CA PHE A 84 -1.96 -10.60 -11.69
C PHE A 84 -0.59 -10.77 -12.37
N ASP A 85 -0.25 -9.94 -13.36
CA ASP A 85 1.12 -9.86 -13.91
C ASP A 85 2.14 -9.27 -12.92
N PHE A 86 1.69 -8.49 -11.92
CA PHE A 86 2.56 -7.82 -10.94
C PHE A 86 2.66 -8.54 -9.58
N ILE A 87 1.77 -9.48 -9.28
CA ILE A 87 1.79 -10.22 -8.02
C ILE A 87 2.17 -11.69 -8.22
N ASN A 88 2.75 -12.33 -7.21
CA ASN A 88 3.26 -13.69 -7.35
C ASN A 88 2.26 -14.77 -6.92
N THR A 89 1.37 -14.45 -5.98
CA THR A 89 0.46 -15.45 -5.40
C THR A 89 -0.98 -14.97 -5.39
N SER A 90 -1.28 -13.99 -4.54
CA SER A 90 -2.63 -13.52 -4.27
C SER A 90 -2.51 -12.24 -3.44
N PRO A 91 -3.44 -11.29 -3.59
CA PRO A 91 -3.49 -10.14 -2.70
C PRO A 91 -3.78 -10.61 -1.25
N PRO A 92 -3.27 -9.89 -0.23
CA PRO A 92 -2.44 -8.70 -0.33
C PRO A 92 -0.97 -9.00 -0.68
N GLU A 93 -0.36 -8.15 -1.49
CA GLU A 93 1.10 -8.07 -1.63
C GLU A 93 1.60 -6.63 -1.53
N LEU A 94 2.70 -6.42 -0.80
CA LEU A 94 3.37 -5.13 -0.64
C LEU A 94 4.78 -5.21 -1.22
N TYR A 95 5.16 -4.22 -1.99
CA TYR A 95 6.48 -4.11 -2.61
C TYR A 95 7.20 -2.85 -2.14
N LEU A 96 8.47 -3.00 -1.77
CA LEU A 96 9.40 -1.87 -1.71
C LEU A 96 10.09 -1.75 -3.06
N LEU A 97 9.83 -0.64 -3.76
CA LEU A 97 10.51 -0.31 -5.01
C LEU A 97 11.69 0.61 -4.73
N ARG A 98 12.75 0.45 -5.54
CA ARG A 98 13.83 1.41 -5.69
C ARG A 98 14.16 1.58 -7.16
N ASP A 99 14.03 2.80 -7.67
CA ASP A 99 14.30 3.14 -9.07
C ASP A 99 13.55 2.20 -10.05
N GLY A 100 12.26 1.97 -9.77
CA GLY A 100 11.38 1.08 -10.54
C GLY A 100 11.59 -0.42 -10.34
N GLN A 101 12.50 -0.84 -9.45
CA GLN A 101 12.83 -2.25 -9.23
C GLN A 101 12.42 -2.72 -7.84
N ALA A 102 11.70 -3.85 -7.77
CA ALA A 102 11.32 -4.49 -6.53
C ALA A 102 12.56 -4.96 -5.74
N GLN A 103 12.72 -4.44 -4.53
CA GLN A 103 13.82 -4.78 -3.61
C GLN A 103 13.36 -5.78 -2.54
N LYS A 104 12.13 -5.61 -2.05
CA LYS A 104 11.51 -6.47 -1.05
C LYS A 104 10.03 -6.64 -1.37
N ARG A 105 9.48 -7.75 -0.89
CA ARG A 105 8.08 -8.12 -1.05
C ARG A 105 7.58 -8.73 0.25
N TRP A 106 6.36 -8.39 0.60
CA TRP A 106 5.59 -9.00 1.68
C TRP A 106 4.23 -9.45 1.13
N ASN A 107 3.68 -10.48 1.74
CA ASN A 107 2.30 -10.92 1.55
C ASN A 107 1.66 -11.13 2.92
N SER A 108 0.41 -11.60 2.98
CA SER A 108 -0.29 -11.86 4.26
C SER A 108 0.54 -12.67 5.27
N ASP A 109 1.26 -13.69 4.81
CA ASP A 109 2.00 -14.61 5.69
C ASP A 109 3.36 -14.06 6.16
N SER A 110 3.92 -13.10 5.42
CA SER A 110 5.28 -12.59 5.65
C SER A 110 5.32 -11.14 6.11
N PHE A 111 4.18 -10.45 6.15
CA PHE A 111 4.08 -9.07 6.58
C PHE A 111 4.67 -8.89 7.99
N ASP A 112 5.46 -7.83 8.14
CA ASP A 112 6.17 -7.52 9.36
C ASP A 112 6.15 -6.01 9.54
N ALA A 113 5.15 -5.55 10.30
CA ALA A 113 4.90 -4.14 10.58
C ALA A 113 6.15 -3.42 11.11
N ALA A 114 6.92 -4.05 11.98
CA ALA A 114 8.14 -3.46 12.55
C ALA A 114 9.21 -3.22 11.48
N LYS A 115 9.44 -4.18 10.57
CA LYS A 115 10.39 -3.98 9.45
C LYS A 115 9.93 -2.91 8.48
N VAL A 116 8.63 -2.81 8.23
CA VAL A 116 8.08 -1.76 7.36
C VAL A 116 8.24 -0.39 8.03
N ALA A 117 7.95 -0.27 9.32
CA ALA A 117 8.18 0.94 10.10
C ALA A 117 9.65 1.39 10.12
N GLU A 118 10.60 0.44 10.25
CA GLU A 118 12.03 0.73 10.15
C GLU A 118 12.41 1.33 8.78
N ILE A 119 11.88 0.75 7.69
CA ILE A 119 12.13 1.23 6.32
C ILE A 119 11.59 2.65 6.12
N LEU A 120 10.36 2.88 6.59
CA LEU A 120 9.68 4.18 6.48
C LEU A 120 10.37 5.25 7.33
N SER A 121 10.82 4.90 8.54
CA SER A 121 11.57 5.82 9.41
C SER A 121 12.95 6.18 8.86
N ALA A 122 13.61 5.24 8.16
CA ALA A 122 14.91 5.46 7.52
C ALA A 122 14.82 6.22 6.17
N ALA A 123 13.64 6.73 5.82
CA ALA A 123 13.42 7.49 4.61
C ALA A 123 13.29 9.00 4.81
N LYS A 124 13.37 9.48 6.06
CA LYS A 124 13.53 10.91 6.39
C LYS A 124 14.90 11.45 5.98
#